data_AF-A0A939ZFD2-F1
#
_entry.id   AF-A0A939ZFD2-F1
#
_cell.length_a   1.000
_cell.length_b   1.000
_cell.length_c   1.000
_cell.angle_alpha   90.00
_cell.angle_beta   90.00
_cell.angle_gamma   90.00
#
_symmetry.space_group_name_H-M   'P 1'
#
loop_
_entity.id
_entity.type
_entity.pdbx_description
1 polymer ?
#
loop_
_entity_poly.entity_id
_entity_poly.type
_entity_poly.pdbx_seq_one_letter_code
_entity_poly.pdbx_strand_id
1 'polypeptide(L)'
;MDEEKICTSDQYTIEQVYQALDRIFSDKGMDRTDTDRGIEYGGHDRPTDFAYFGKIMLGLKDQPWFTDNALMWLYCNSDDSVDPEDFAEEDLLAHYGMLNNNLK
;
A
#
# COMPACT_ATOMS: atom_id res chain seq x y z
N MET A 1 2.17 -9.28 -3.43
CA MET A 1 0.76 -9.61 -3.75
C MET A 1 0.59 -11.12 -3.77
N ASP A 2 -0.63 -11.66 -3.68
CA ASP A 2 -0.93 -13.08 -3.88
C ASP A 2 -0.96 -13.37 -5.38
N GLU A 3 0.23 -13.57 -5.96
CA GLU A 3 0.39 -13.71 -7.41
C GLU A 3 -0.26 -15.00 -7.94
N GLU A 4 -0.28 -16.07 -7.14
CA GLU A 4 -0.95 -17.32 -7.50
C GLU A 4 -2.46 -17.12 -7.61
N LYS A 5 -3.06 -16.45 -6.61
CA LYS A 5 -4.49 -16.11 -6.66
C LYS A 5 -4.82 -15.19 -7.83
N ILE A 6 -4.01 -14.17 -8.09
CA ILE A 6 -4.26 -13.24 -9.20
C ILE A 6 -4.18 -13.98 -10.54
N CYS A 7 -3.14 -14.79 -10.76
CA CYS A 7 -2.95 -15.55 -12.00
C CYS A 7 -4.06 -16.58 -12.27
N THR A 8 -4.73 -17.09 -11.23
CA THR A 8 -5.81 -18.08 -11.35
C THR A 8 -7.21 -17.45 -11.43
N SER A 9 -7.34 -16.16 -11.14
CA SER A 9 -8.63 -15.46 -10.97
C SER A 9 -9.31 -15.03 -12.29
N ASP A 10 -8.61 -15.05 -13.43
CA ASP A 10 -9.04 -14.49 -14.75
C ASP A 10 -9.54 -13.02 -14.71
N GLN A 11 -9.61 -12.39 -13.53
CA GLN A 11 -10.17 -11.07 -13.31
C GLN A 11 -9.15 -9.95 -13.52
N TYR A 12 -7.90 -10.19 -13.12
CA TYR A 12 -6.77 -9.26 -13.23
C TYR A 12 -5.49 -10.03 -13.50
N THR A 13 -4.54 -9.42 -14.20
CA THR A 13 -3.15 -9.93 -14.23
C THR A 13 -2.31 -9.24 -13.18
N ILE A 14 -1.21 -9.87 -12.77
CA ILE A 14 -0.29 -9.30 -11.79
C ILE A 14 0.33 -7.98 -12.31
N GLU A 15 0.61 -7.90 -13.62
CA GLU A 15 1.10 -6.69 -14.27
C GLU A 15 0.09 -5.56 -14.21
N GLN A 16 -1.20 -5.84 -14.41
CA GLN A 16 -2.26 -4.83 -14.31
C GLN A 16 -2.36 -4.26 -12.89
N VAL A 17 -2.23 -5.11 -11.87
CA VAL A 17 -2.24 -4.69 -10.47
C VAL A 17 -1.06 -3.77 -10.18
N TYR A 18 0.17 -4.17 -10.53
CA TYR A 18 1.34 -3.34 -10.30
C TYR A 18 1.33 -2.05 -11.13
N GLN A 19 0.86 -2.08 -12.38
CA GLN A 19 0.70 -0.86 -13.20
C GLN A 19 -0.32 0.11 -12.60
N ALA A 20 -1.41 -0.39 -12.02
CA ALA A 20 -2.39 0.45 -11.33
C ALA A 20 -1.77 1.12 -10.11
N LEU A 21 -1.03 0.37 -9.29
CA LEU A 21 -0.32 0.90 -8.11
C LEU A 21 0.73 1.94 -8.54
N ASP A 22 1.60 1.60 -9.49
CA ASP A 22 2.62 2.51 -10.01
C ASP A 22 2.03 3.83 -10.47
N ARG A 23 0.88 3.79 -11.17
CA ARG A 23 0.18 5.00 -11.60
C ARG A 23 -0.37 5.81 -10.43
N ILE A 24 -1.02 5.17 -9.46
CA ILE A 24 -1.60 5.84 -8.28
C ILE A 24 -0.54 6.60 -7.50
N PHE A 25 0.62 5.99 -7.28
CA PHE A 25 1.72 6.59 -6.53
C PHE A 25 2.51 7.61 -7.36
N SER A 26 2.82 7.34 -8.62
CA SER A 26 3.51 8.29 -9.50
C SER A 26 2.69 9.55 -9.80
N ASP A 27 1.35 9.47 -9.82
CA ASP A 27 0.46 10.63 -9.90
C ASP A 27 0.60 11.59 -8.68
N LYS A 28 1.21 11.12 -7.58
CA LYS A 28 1.60 11.93 -6.40
C LYS A 28 3.08 12.24 -6.36
N GLY A 29 3.84 11.86 -7.39
CA GLY A 29 5.28 12.02 -7.47
C GLY A 29 5.99 11.24 -6.36
N MET A 30 5.54 10.02 -6.10
CA MET A 30 6.19 9.05 -5.22
C MET A 30 6.92 8.03 -6.08
N ASP A 31 8.09 7.60 -5.62
CA ASP A 31 8.97 6.69 -6.34
C ASP A 31 8.74 5.24 -5.91
N ARG A 32 8.88 4.33 -6.87
CA ARG A 32 8.84 2.89 -6.65
C ARG A 32 10.25 2.36 -6.41
N THR A 33 10.40 1.50 -5.40
CA THR A 33 11.60 0.70 -5.17
C THR A 33 11.22 -0.78 -5.08
N ASP A 34 11.86 -1.63 -5.87
CA ASP A 34 11.75 -3.08 -5.73
C ASP A 34 12.78 -3.56 -4.70
N THR A 35 12.30 -4.19 -3.62
CA THR A 35 13.11 -4.74 -2.53
C THR A 35 12.95 -6.27 -2.44
N ASP A 36 13.70 -6.90 -1.55
CA ASP A 36 13.55 -8.33 -1.25
C ASP A 36 12.25 -8.63 -0.48
N ARG A 37 11.68 -7.63 0.21
CA ARG A 37 10.40 -7.72 0.93
C ARG A 37 9.19 -7.47 0.04
N GLY A 38 9.35 -6.77 -1.08
CA GLY A 38 8.27 -6.47 -2.01
C GLY A 38 8.49 -5.15 -2.76
N ILE A 39 7.39 -4.45 -3.03
CA ILE A 39 7.43 -3.14 -3.68
C ILE A 39 7.14 -2.08 -2.63
N GLU A 40 8.00 -1.09 -2.57
CA GLU A 40 7.89 0.07 -1.69
C GLU A 40 7.63 1.32 -2.52
N TYR A 41 6.74 2.18 -2.03
CA TYR A 41 6.47 3.49 -2.62
C TYR A 41 6.83 4.60 -1.64
N GLY A 42 7.86 5.39 -1.98
CA GLY A 42 8.44 6.40 -1.10
C GLY A 42 8.10 7.84 -1.51
N GLY A 43 7.89 8.70 -0.51
CA GLY A 43 7.84 10.15 -0.69
C GLY A 43 9.25 10.77 -0.77
N HIS A 44 9.32 12.10 -0.74
CA HIS A 44 10.56 12.88 -0.79
C HIS A 44 10.60 13.93 0.33
N ASP A 45 10.15 13.56 1.53
CA ASP A 45 10.05 14.42 2.72
C ASP A 45 9.29 15.74 2.48
N ARG A 46 8.35 15.73 1.54
CA ARG A 46 7.51 16.90 1.29
C ARG A 46 6.41 16.93 2.36
N PRO A 47 6.02 18.10 2.87
CA PRO A 47 4.91 18.22 3.82
C PRO A 47 3.58 17.63 3.32
N THR A 48 3.43 17.47 2.00
CA THR A 48 2.24 16.88 1.38
C THR A 48 2.25 15.37 1.31
N ASP A 49 3.40 14.71 1.49
CA ASP A 49 3.53 13.27 1.28
C ASP A 49 2.69 12.47 2.27
N PHE A 50 2.67 12.86 3.54
CA PHE A 50 1.78 12.29 4.56
C PHE A 50 0.31 12.34 4.13
N ALA A 51 -0.16 13.50 3.67
CA ALA A 51 -1.54 13.66 3.20
C ALA A 51 -1.83 12.86 1.92
N TYR A 52 -0.85 12.66 1.06
CA TYR A 52 -0.99 11.83 -0.13
C TYR A 52 -1.04 10.34 0.21
N PHE A 53 -0.19 9.86 1.11
CA PHE A 53 -0.25 8.50 1.63
C PHE A 53 -1.62 8.19 2.22
N GLY A 54 -2.13 9.06 3.11
CA GLY A 54 -3.46 8.89 3.69
C GLY A 54 -4.57 8.84 2.63
N LYS A 55 -4.52 9.68 1.60
CA LYS A 55 -5.49 9.65 0.49
C LYS A 55 -5.42 8.36 -0.33
N ILE A 56 -4.21 7.88 -0.63
CA ILE A 56 -4.02 6.63 -1.38
C ILE A 56 -4.53 5.45 -0.56
N MET A 57 -4.21 5.38 0.73
CA MET A 57 -4.67 4.30 1.61
C MET A 57 -6.20 4.27 1.74
N LEU A 58 -6.82 5.43 1.97
CA LEU A 58 -8.27 5.54 2.01
C LEU A 58 -8.94 5.17 0.67
N GLY A 59 -8.25 5.38 -0.45
CA GLY A 59 -8.73 4.96 -1.76
C GLY A 59 -8.61 3.45 -1.98
N LEU A 60 -7.48 2.85 -1.59
CA LEU A 60 -7.17 1.43 -1.79
C LEU A 60 -7.94 0.49 -0.85
N LYS A 61 -8.28 0.93 0.37
CA LYS A 61 -8.97 0.07 1.37
C LYS A 61 -10.31 -0.50 0.88
N ASP A 62 -10.94 0.14 -0.10
CA ASP A 62 -12.25 -0.25 -0.64
C ASP A 62 -12.11 -0.88 -2.05
N GLN A 63 -10.90 -1.30 -2.44
CA GLN A 63 -10.62 -1.86 -3.77
C GLN A 63 -10.36 -3.36 -3.69
N PRO A 64 -11.34 -4.23 -4.04
CA PRO A 64 -11.18 -5.68 -3.96
C PRO A 64 -10.03 -6.22 -4.82
N TRP A 65 -9.75 -5.58 -5.96
CA TRP A 65 -8.61 -5.95 -6.82
C TRP A 65 -7.27 -5.83 -6.10
N PHE A 66 -7.19 -4.98 -5.06
CA PHE A 66 -6.03 -4.81 -4.20
C PHE A 66 -6.19 -5.57 -2.89
N THR A 67 -7.20 -5.26 -2.07
CA THR A 67 -7.33 -5.77 -0.70
C THR A 67 -7.52 -7.28 -0.62
N ASP A 68 -8.24 -7.87 -1.57
CA ASP A 68 -8.46 -9.32 -1.56
C ASP A 68 -7.21 -10.07 -2.05
N ASN A 69 -6.32 -9.39 -2.76
CA ASN A 69 -5.14 -10.00 -3.38
C ASN A 69 -3.82 -9.54 -2.73
N ALA A 70 -3.86 -8.72 -1.69
CA ALA A 70 -2.68 -8.31 -0.95
C ALA A 70 -2.36 -9.36 0.14
N LEU A 71 -1.12 -9.86 0.15
CA LEU A 71 -0.61 -10.72 1.23
C LEU A 71 -0.16 -9.89 2.44
N MET A 72 0.32 -8.68 2.17
CA MET A 72 0.86 -7.75 3.15
C MET A 72 0.65 -6.34 2.62
N TRP A 73 0.26 -5.41 3.50
CA TRP A 73 0.17 -4.00 3.19
C TRP A 73 0.66 -3.21 4.39
N LEU A 74 1.88 -2.69 4.31
CA LEU A 74 2.51 -1.97 5.41
C LEU A 74 2.51 -0.47 5.14
N TYR A 75 2.24 0.30 6.18
CA TYR A 75 2.58 1.71 6.22
C TYR A 75 3.79 1.91 7.12
N CYS A 76 4.90 2.37 6.53
CA CYS A 76 6.12 2.71 7.24
C CYS A 76 6.17 4.22 7.49
N ASN A 77 6.26 4.65 8.75
CA ASN A 77 6.46 6.06 9.10
C ASN A 77 7.46 6.18 10.26
N SER A 78 8.16 7.31 10.34
CA SER A 78 9.13 7.59 11.40
C SER A 78 8.60 8.59 12.44
N ASP A 79 7.28 8.79 12.50
CA ASP A 79 6.64 9.83 13.33
C ASP A 79 6.94 9.67 14.83
N ASP A 80 7.20 8.44 15.29
CA ASP A 80 7.48 8.11 16.69
C ASP A 80 8.98 8.00 17.02
N SER A 81 9.88 8.25 16.05
CA SER A 81 11.34 8.15 16.26
C SER A 81 12.08 9.48 16.08
N VAL A 82 13.18 9.63 16.82
CA VAL A 82 14.15 10.72 16.63
C VAL A 82 15.16 10.41 15.51
N ASP A 83 15.23 9.14 15.10
CA ASP A 83 16.02 8.68 13.97
C ASP A 83 15.10 8.56 12.74
N PRO A 84 15.32 9.35 11.67
CA PRO A 84 14.46 9.30 10.48
C PRO A 84 14.53 7.95 9.74
N GLU A 85 15.54 7.12 10.00
CA GLU A 85 15.69 5.78 9.41
C GLU A 85 15.03 4.68 10.25
N ASP A 86 14.48 5.04 11.42
CA ASP A 86 13.77 4.12 12.31
C ASP A 86 12.26 4.23 12.07
N PHE A 87 11.78 3.38 11.16
CA PHE A 87 10.38 3.34 10.75
C PHE A 87 9.56 2.38 11.62
N ALA A 88 8.46 2.87 12.16
CA ALA A 88 7.38 2.04 12.65
C ALA A 88 6.58 1.47 11.46
N GLU A 89 6.24 0.18 11.53
CA GLU A 89 5.41 -0.50 10.53
C GLU A 89 3.99 -0.73 11.05
N GLU A 90 2.99 -0.26 10.32
CA GLU A 90 1.57 -0.54 10.57
C GLU A 90 1.02 -1.51 9.51
N ASP A 91 0.43 -2.62 9.94
CA ASP A 91 -0.29 -3.55 9.06
C ASP A 91 -1.69 -3.01 8.71
N LEU A 92 -1.80 -2.44 7.52
CA LEU A 92 -3.04 -1.85 7.02
C LEU A 92 -4.10 -2.89 6.65
N LEU A 93 -3.72 -4.12 6.27
CA LEU A 93 -4.70 -5.18 6.03
C LEU A 93 -5.39 -5.56 7.34
N ALA A 94 -4.62 -5.72 8.41
CA ALA A 94 -5.17 -5.96 9.74
C ALA A 94 -6.03 -4.77 10.22
N HIS A 95 -5.52 -3.54 10.08
CA HIS A 95 -6.23 -2.32 10.46
C HIS A 95 -7.62 -2.22 9.80
N TYR A 96 -7.68 -2.30 8.47
CA TYR A 96 -8.95 -2.17 7.74
C TYR A 96 -9.83 -3.42 7.85
N GLY A 97 -9.25 -4.61 7.98
CA GLY A 97 -9.98 -5.84 8.27
C GLY A 97 -10.73 -5.79 9.61
N MET A 98 -10.11 -5.20 10.65
CA MET A 98 -10.76 -4.99 11.94
C MET A 98 -11.88 -3.95 11.88
N LEU A 99 -11.68 -2.84 11.17
CA LEU A 99 -12.72 -1.82 10.98
C LEU A 99 -13.97 -2.37 10.28
N ASN A 100 -13.79 -3.23 9.27
CA ASN A 100 -14.90 -3.86 8.56
C ASN A 100 -15.70 -4.85 9.43
N ASN A 101 -15.09 -5.41 10.47
CA ASN A 101 -15.76 -6.32 11.41
C ASN A 101 -16.50 -5.58 12.54
N ASN A 102 -16.14 -4.33 12.83
CA ASN A 102 -16.78 -3.50 13.86
C ASN A 102 -17.97 -2.67 13.35
N LEU A 103 -18.31 -2.76 12.06
CA LEU A 103 -19.41 -2.05 11.40
C LEU A 103 -20.59 -2.95 10.99
N LYS A 104 -20.63 -4.21 11.47
CA LYS A 104 -21.75 -5.16 11.28
C LYS A 104 -22.53 -5.34 12.58
#